data_AF-A0A317SXU9-F1
#
_entry.id   AF-A0A317SXU9-F1
#
_cell.length_a   1.000
_cell.length_b   1.000
_cell.length_c   1.000
_cell.angle_alpha   90.00
_cell.angle_beta   90.00
_cell.angle_gamma   90.00
#
_symmetry.space_group_name_H-M   'P 1'
#
loop_
_entity.id
_entity.type
_entity.pdbx_description
1 polymer ?
#
loop_
_entity_poly.entity_id
_entity_poly.type
_entity_poly.pdbx_seq_one_letter_code
_entity_poly.pdbx_strand_id
1 'polypeptide(L)'
;MLLSTNPLPAELVRALTIFTDQFQKTANAFLSIPTVRENAFTRVCELHNTLEILSTVPEPVGTLMQILGTRVTSGHDFARNSAWEYLAFMLNAEFVLFEAYRMYGLRMNPSLAHWVDVCREYEAGKQKQQQRGGDRGAGSGVREEVLRIRVAFVKGILGEHGDRLAGLSPHEFAGRGLEFVVDVESFTEALREQGIYDAPMEGKKNLRGGDGGAKKGHRGELGIDDVGAGAGGSGCSSASGLTSGAQTPSNGRPSPLAQDTATEVSTFLVRAMSEELRPNVVNSLLAALKSMPSLLTAYPLDFLSTPTLASLISNNPVLARGILILILSSPITTATSNTTPTPPSPPSTSHRRQEIHSSLSFLTPTLNALETINILITQTSALTKDEANLLIHNFLSNGTRSAEEMLDGEYRDGGSGKRAQARQVQLLCLFVQSLLRAGVISLRDVYYEVQMLGVTFMYVKEARELWKAVCG
;
A
#
# COMPACT_ATOMS: atom_id res chain seq x y z
N MET A 1 9.41 3.40 10.03
CA MET A 1 10.29 3.92 8.96
C MET A 1 11.68 3.44 9.30
N LEU A 2 12.29 2.59 8.48
CA LEU A 2 13.74 2.61 8.34
C LEU A 2 14.02 2.84 6.86
N LEU A 3 13.65 4.04 6.40
CA LEU A 3 14.33 4.68 5.27
C LEU A 3 15.82 4.69 5.65
N SER A 4 16.73 4.33 4.75
CA SER A 4 18.19 4.38 5.00
C SER A 4 18.54 5.60 5.86
N THR A 5 18.82 5.44 7.16
CA THR A 5 19.06 6.58 8.07
C THR A 5 20.37 7.31 7.76
N ASN A 6 21.10 6.82 6.76
CA ASN A 6 22.34 7.41 6.32
C ASN A 6 22.08 8.72 5.58
N PRO A 7 22.93 9.72 5.78
CA PRO A 7 22.96 10.88 4.90
C PRO A 7 23.41 10.46 3.50
N LEU A 8 23.12 11.31 2.53
CA LEU A 8 23.56 11.15 1.15
C LEU A 8 25.10 11.14 1.11
N PRO A 9 25.72 10.21 0.35
CA PRO A 9 27.18 10.15 0.22
C PRO A 9 27.79 11.49 -0.23
N ALA A 10 28.98 11.81 0.29
CA ALA A 10 29.68 13.08 0.03
C ALA A 10 29.80 13.43 -1.46
N GLU A 11 30.08 12.44 -2.31
CA GLU A 11 30.19 12.62 -3.77
C GLU A 11 28.88 13.08 -4.41
N LEU A 12 27.76 12.55 -3.93
CA LEU A 12 26.43 12.92 -4.41
C LEU A 12 25.98 14.27 -3.82
N VAL A 13 26.34 14.57 -2.58
CA VAL A 13 26.14 15.91 -2.00
C VAL A 13 26.88 16.96 -2.80
N ARG A 14 28.15 16.70 -3.17
CA ARG A 14 28.96 17.60 -4.00
C ARG A 14 28.29 17.92 -5.33
N ALA A 15 27.68 16.92 -5.98
CA ALA A 15 26.94 17.12 -7.23
C ALA A 15 25.74 18.09 -7.09
N LEU A 16 25.19 18.24 -5.88
CA LEU A 16 24.05 19.12 -5.59
C LEU A 16 24.46 20.49 -5.04
N THR A 17 25.75 20.73 -4.75
CA THR A 17 26.25 22.04 -4.27
C THR A 17 26.52 23.05 -5.38
N ILE A 18 26.29 22.69 -6.65
CA ILE A 18 26.53 23.58 -7.79
C ILE A 18 25.51 24.73 -7.78
N PHE A 19 26.00 25.95 -7.53
CA PHE A 19 25.15 27.13 -7.33
C PHE A 19 24.75 27.86 -8.62
N THR A 20 25.51 27.66 -9.70
CA THR A 20 25.38 28.41 -10.96
C THR A 20 24.66 27.64 -12.07
N ASP A 21 24.58 26.32 -11.97
CA ASP A 21 23.90 25.50 -12.97
C ASP A 21 22.38 25.58 -12.78
N GLN A 22 21.66 25.47 -13.89
CA GLN A 22 20.21 25.41 -13.89
C GLN A 22 19.72 24.17 -13.13
N PHE A 23 18.61 24.30 -12.41
CA PHE A 23 18.01 23.22 -11.64
C PHE A 23 17.78 21.96 -12.47
N GLN A 24 17.25 22.10 -13.70
CA GLN A 24 17.05 20.96 -14.61
C GLN A 24 18.35 20.28 -14.99
N LYS A 25 19.40 21.07 -15.27
CA LYS A 25 20.72 20.53 -15.64
C LYS A 25 21.32 19.75 -14.47
N THR A 26 21.27 20.32 -13.27
CA THR A 26 21.77 19.67 -12.04
C THR A 26 20.99 18.38 -11.74
N ALA A 27 19.66 18.41 -11.83
CA ALA A 27 18.84 17.23 -11.57
C ALA A 27 19.06 16.12 -12.60
N ASN A 28 19.13 16.47 -13.89
CA ASN A 28 19.43 15.50 -14.95
C ASN A 28 20.81 14.86 -14.76
N ALA A 29 21.82 15.68 -14.42
CA ALA A 29 23.15 15.17 -14.13
C ALA A 29 23.14 14.22 -12.93
N PHE A 30 22.48 14.59 -11.83
CA PHE A 30 22.37 13.76 -10.64
C PHE A 30 21.65 12.43 -10.89
N LEU A 31 20.49 12.46 -11.54
CA LEU A 31 19.69 11.27 -11.85
C LEU A 31 20.35 10.35 -12.88
N SER A 32 21.28 10.88 -13.68
CA SER A 32 22.06 10.09 -14.65
C SER A 32 23.26 9.36 -14.03
N ILE A 33 23.61 9.63 -12.77
CA ILE A 33 24.71 8.93 -12.09
C ILE A 33 24.35 7.44 -11.93
N PRO A 34 25.19 6.48 -12.37
CA PRO A 34 24.85 5.05 -12.33
C PRO A 34 24.42 4.56 -10.96
N THR A 35 25.15 4.94 -9.90
CA THR A 35 24.84 4.57 -8.51
C THR A 35 23.55 5.19 -7.97
N VAL A 36 23.08 6.29 -8.59
CA VAL A 36 21.76 6.88 -8.32
C VAL A 36 20.70 6.10 -9.08
N ARG A 37 20.89 5.85 -10.37
CA ARG A 37 19.93 5.12 -11.20
C ARG A 37 19.67 3.70 -10.70
N GLU A 38 20.71 2.99 -10.28
CA GLU A 38 20.61 1.62 -9.75
C GLU A 38 19.88 1.56 -8.39
N ASN A 39 19.91 2.66 -7.62
CA ASN A 39 19.37 2.72 -6.26
C ASN A 39 18.52 3.99 -6.04
N ALA A 40 17.70 4.36 -7.02
CA ALA A 40 17.04 5.67 -7.06
C ALA A 40 16.21 5.95 -5.80
N PHE A 41 15.47 4.94 -5.33
CA PHE A 41 14.72 5.03 -4.08
C PHE A 41 15.62 5.28 -2.86
N THR A 42 16.67 4.50 -2.69
CA THR A 42 17.63 4.68 -1.58
C THR A 42 18.23 6.07 -1.60
N ARG A 43 18.58 6.59 -2.78
CA ARG A 43 19.12 7.96 -2.91
C ARG A 43 18.11 9.03 -2.58
N VAL A 44 16.85 8.85 -2.97
CA VAL A 44 15.76 9.75 -2.57
C VAL A 44 15.57 9.74 -1.05
N CYS A 45 15.64 8.57 -0.40
CA CYS A 45 15.56 8.46 1.06
C CYS A 45 16.71 9.18 1.76
N GLU A 46 17.94 8.93 1.31
CA GLU A 46 19.14 9.60 1.84
C GLU A 46 19.10 11.11 1.61
N LEU A 47 18.54 11.56 0.49
CA LEU A 47 18.35 12.98 0.18
C LEU A 47 17.36 13.63 1.15
N HIS A 48 16.20 12.99 1.40
CA HIS A 48 15.24 13.40 2.43
C HIS A 48 15.89 13.49 3.81
N ASN A 49 16.63 12.45 4.21
CA ASN A 49 17.29 12.42 5.51
C ASN A 49 18.36 13.50 5.64
N THR A 50 19.10 13.78 4.57
CA THR A 50 20.09 14.86 4.56
C THR A 50 19.41 16.23 4.69
N LEU A 51 18.30 16.46 4.00
CA LEU A 51 17.50 17.67 4.14
C LEU A 51 16.96 17.84 5.57
N GLU A 52 16.45 16.77 6.18
CA GLU A 52 15.94 16.77 7.55
C GLU A 52 17.05 17.06 8.58
N ILE A 53 18.20 16.38 8.48
CA ILE A 53 19.37 16.63 9.33
C ILE A 53 19.78 18.09 9.25
N LEU A 54 19.99 18.63 8.04
CA LEU A 54 20.41 20.02 7.87
C LEU A 54 19.34 21.03 8.30
N SER A 55 18.06 20.66 8.29
CA SER A 55 16.98 21.53 8.76
C SER A 55 16.93 21.62 10.28
N THR A 56 17.29 20.55 10.98
CA THR A 56 17.09 20.41 12.44
C THR A 56 18.33 20.78 13.26
N VAL A 57 19.53 20.61 12.71
CA VAL A 57 20.78 20.91 13.43
C VAL A 57 20.98 22.42 13.68
N PRO A 58 21.64 22.81 14.79
CA PRO A 58 21.95 24.20 15.09
C PRO A 58 22.90 24.85 14.07
N GLU A 59 23.90 24.09 13.61
CA GLU A 59 24.97 24.54 12.71
C GLU A 59 24.92 23.77 11.38
N PRO A 60 23.96 24.09 10.49
CA PRO A 60 23.72 23.32 9.27
C PRO A 60 24.87 23.43 8.27
N VAL A 61 25.48 24.61 8.16
CA VAL A 61 26.63 24.85 7.29
C VAL A 61 27.82 23.99 7.72
N GLY A 62 28.13 23.96 9.02
CA GLY A 62 29.20 23.10 9.55
C GLY A 62 28.92 21.61 9.35
N THR A 63 27.66 21.20 9.50
CA THR A 63 27.23 19.81 9.28
C THR A 63 27.35 19.40 7.81
N LEU A 64 26.96 20.26 6.87
CA LEU A 64 27.15 20.02 5.44
C LEU A 64 28.64 19.90 5.08
N MET A 65 29.48 20.78 5.60
CA MET A 65 30.93 20.72 5.39
C MET A 65 31.55 19.43 5.92
N GLN A 66 31.05 18.94 7.07
CA GLN A 66 31.47 17.65 7.62
C GLN A 66 31.08 16.50 6.69
N ILE A 67 29.88 16.50 6.12
CA ILE A 67 29.44 15.49 5.14
C ILE A 67 30.32 15.53 3.89
N LEU A 68 30.71 16.72 3.42
CA LEU A 68 31.61 16.91 2.29
C LEU A 68 33.08 16.52 2.59
N GLY A 69 33.43 16.27 3.85
CA GLY A 69 34.79 15.99 4.30
C GLY A 69 35.71 17.23 4.32
N THR A 70 35.13 18.43 4.23
CA THR A 70 35.88 19.69 4.18
C THR A 70 36.24 20.13 5.60
N ARG A 71 37.54 20.36 5.87
CA ARG A 71 37.96 20.95 7.15
C ARG A 71 37.55 22.42 7.21
N VAL A 72 36.78 22.78 8.24
CA VAL A 72 36.33 24.16 8.48
C VAL A 72 37.55 25.02 8.85
N THR A 73 38.06 25.80 7.90
CA THR A 73 39.04 26.85 8.20
C THR A 73 38.30 28.12 8.56
N SER A 74 38.58 28.69 9.74
CA SER A 74 37.92 29.90 10.22
C SER A 74 38.28 31.11 9.36
N GLY A 75 37.29 31.69 8.66
CA GLY A 75 37.42 32.92 7.87
C GLY A 75 36.06 33.47 7.46
N HIS A 76 35.93 34.80 7.32
CA HIS A 76 34.67 35.45 6.96
C HIS A 76 34.20 35.08 5.53
N ASP A 77 35.13 35.02 4.57
CA ASP A 77 34.82 34.62 3.19
C ASP A 77 34.44 33.13 3.10
N PHE A 78 35.03 32.30 3.96
CA PHE A 78 34.66 30.90 4.08
C PHE A 78 33.21 30.74 4.55
N ALA A 79 32.78 31.51 5.55
CA ALA A 79 31.41 31.45 6.06
C ALA A 79 30.37 31.82 5.00
N ARG A 80 30.66 32.84 4.18
CA ARG A 80 29.76 33.28 3.10
C ARG A 80 29.67 32.24 1.98
N ASN A 81 30.80 31.69 1.51
CA ASN A 81 30.80 30.67 0.48
C ASN A 81 30.09 29.38 0.95
N SER A 82 30.33 28.99 2.20
CA SER A 82 29.70 27.83 2.82
C SER A 82 28.18 27.98 2.95
N ALA A 83 27.69 29.21 3.17
CA ALA A 83 26.25 29.50 3.17
C ALA A 83 25.63 29.33 1.79
N TRP A 84 26.34 29.71 0.72
CA TRP A 84 25.88 29.52 -0.65
C TRP A 84 25.86 28.05 -1.05
N GLU A 85 26.87 27.27 -0.67
CA GLU A 85 26.89 25.81 -0.89
C GLU A 85 25.74 25.13 -0.16
N TYR A 86 25.45 25.57 1.08
CA TYR A 86 24.29 25.11 1.82
C TYR A 86 22.99 25.43 1.09
N LEU A 87 22.80 26.68 0.67
CA LEU A 87 21.61 27.07 -0.08
C LEU A 87 21.49 26.30 -1.42
N ALA A 88 22.59 26.15 -2.15
CA ALA A 88 22.65 25.41 -3.41
C ALA A 88 22.17 23.98 -3.21
N PHE A 89 22.72 23.29 -2.21
CA PHE A 89 22.32 21.94 -1.85
C PHE A 89 20.83 21.86 -1.57
N MET A 90 20.30 22.73 -0.70
CA MET A 90 18.88 22.71 -0.33
C MET A 90 17.99 22.85 -1.57
N LEU A 91 18.23 23.85 -2.41
CA LEU A 91 17.37 24.11 -3.56
C LEU A 91 17.48 23.02 -4.63
N ASN A 92 18.69 22.58 -4.95
CA ASN A 92 18.90 21.49 -5.92
C ASN A 92 18.30 20.17 -5.43
N ALA A 93 18.42 19.86 -4.14
CA ALA A 93 17.82 18.68 -3.54
C ALA A 93 16.28 18.69 -3.66
N GLU A 94 15.62 19.81 -3.32
CA GLU A 94 14.17 19.92 -3.49
C GLU A 94 13.74 19.75 -4.96
N PHE A 95 14.51 20.30 -5.90
CA PHE A 95 14.22 20.15 -7.31
C PHE A 95 14.46 18.72 -7.82
N VAL A 96 15.48 18.02 -7.32
CA VAL A 96 15.71 16.59 -7.62
C VAL A 96 14.53 15.74 -7.13
N LEU A 97 14.01 16.00 -5.93
CA LEU A 97 12.82 15.31 -5.40
C LEU A 97 11.58 15.55 -6.28
N PHE A 98 11.44 16.76 -6.83
CA PHE A 98 10.40 17.08 -7.80
C PHE A 98 10.60 16.32 -9.12
N GLU A 99 11.79 16.42 -9.72
CA GLU A 99 12.08 15.87 -11.04
C GLU A 99 12.03 14.34 -11.04
N ALA A 100 12.53 13.68 -9.98
CA ALA A 100 12.55 12.22 -9.85
C ALA A 100 11.16 11.58 -9.94
N TYR A 101 10.11 12.31 -9.55
CA TYR A 101 8.72 11.82 -9.56
C TYR A 101 7.78 12.71 -10.39
N ARG A 102 8.32 13.56 -11.27
CA ARG A 102 7.52 14.52 -12.06
C ARG A 102 6.43 13.83 -12.87
N MET A 103 6.72 12.64 -13.40
CA MET A 103 5.79 11.84 -14.21
C MET A 103 4.48 11.47 -13.49
N TYR A 104 4.47 11.42 -12.16
CA TYR A 104 3.29 11.05 -11.38
C TYR A 104 2.35 12.24 -11.11
N GLY A 105 2.81 13.46 -11.37
CA GLY A 105 2.12 14.70 -11.00
C GLY A 105 2.27 15.05 -9.51
N LEU A 106 2.04 16.31 -9.17
CA LEU A 106 2.27 16.83 -7.82
C LEU A 106 1.43 16.12 -6.74
N ARG A 107 0.14 15.85 -7.02
CA ARG A 107 -0.77 15.18 -6.06
C ARG A 107 -0.31 13.80 -5.62
N MET A 108 0.44 13.08 -6.45
CA MET A 108 0.94 11.72 -6.16
C MET A 108 2.46 11.70 -5.93
N ASN A 109 3.10 12.87 -5.85
CA ASN A 109 4.53 12.93 -5.57
C ASN A 109 4.79 12.45 -4.13
N PRO A 110 5.68 11.46 -3.91
CA PRO A 110 6.00 10.94 -2.58
C PRO A 110 6.57 11.99 -1.61
N SER A 111 7.13 13.08 -2.15
CA SER A 111 7.72 14.19 -1.39
C SER A 111 6.70 15.29 -1.04
N LEU A 112 5.42 15.13 -1.42
CA LEU A 112 4.39 16.14 -1.15
C LEU A 112 4.23 16.45 0.34
N ALA A 113 4.22 15.42 1.19
CA ALA A 113 4.13 15.58 2.65
C ALA A 113 5.24 16.48 3.18
N HIS A 114 6.48 16.17 2.78
CA HIS A 114 7.68 16.91 3.16
C HIS A 114 7.56 18.40 2.78
N TRP A 115 7.15 18.72 1.55
CA TRP A 115 6.99 20.11 1.12
C TRP A 115 5.90 20.87 1.89
N VAL A 116 4.79 20.20 2.20
CA VAL A 116 3.71 20.75 3.03
C VAL A 116 4.22 21.03 4.45
N ASP A 117 4.98 20.10 5.03
CA ASP A 117 5.54 20.25 6.37
C ASP A 117 6.58 21.37 6.44
N VAL A 118 7.48 21.46 5.45
CA VAL A 118 8.46 22.57 5.33
C VAL A 118 7.76 23.93 5.33
N CYS A 119 6.64 24.07 4.60
CA CYS A 119 5.86 25.30 4.60
C CYS A 119 5.22 25.56 5.97
N ARG A 120 4.58 24.56 6.58
CA ARG A 120 3.87 24.70 7.86
C ARG A 120 4.80 25.04 9.02
N GLU A 121 5.94 24.38 9.11
CA GLU A 121 6.93 24.62 10.16
C GLU A 121 7.46 26.06 10.13
N TYR A 122 7.73 26.57 8.93
CA TYR A 122 8.19 27.94 8.74
C TYR A 122 7.14 28.98 9.14
N GLU A 123 5.88 28.81 8.72
CA GLU A 123 4.79 29.72 9.10
C GLU A 123 4.51 29.67 10.61
N ALA A 124 4.56 28.48 11.23
CA ALA A 124 4.44 28.33 12.67
C ALA A 124 5.59 29.03 13.43
N GLY A 125 6.81 28.99 12.89
CA GLY A 125 7.96 29.72 13.39
C GLY A 125 7.76 31.24 13.37
N LYS A 126 7.27 31.78 12.24
CA LYS A 126 6.95 33.21 12.08
C LYS A 126 5.90 33.69 13.07
N GLN A 127 4.82 32.92 13.27
CA GLN A 127 3.76 33.28 14.22
C GLN A 127 4.28 33.34 15.65
N LYS A 128 5.13 32.39 16.07
CA LYS A 128 5.76 32.38 17.39
C LYS A 128 6.70 33.57 17.60
N GLN A 129 7.43 33.99 16.56
CA GLN A 129 8.28 35.19 16.62
C GLN A 129 7.44 36.47 16.76
N GLN A 130 6.36 36.62 15.99
CA GLN A 130 5.47 37.79 16.07
C GLN A 130 4.81 37.93 17.45
N GLN A 131 4.37 36.82 18.06
CA GLN A 131 3.75 36.83 19.39
C GLN A 131 4.71 37.22 20.51
N ARG A 132 6.03 37.03 20.33
CA ARG A 132 7.04 37.35 21.37
C ARG A 132 7.45 38.82 21.40
N GLY A 133 6.84 39.69 20.58
CA GLY A 133 6.97 41.15 20.68
C GLY A 133 8.41 41.67 20.63
N GLY A 134 9.31 40.93 19.96
CA GLY A 134 10.75 41.15 20.03
C GLY A 134 11.25 42.08 18.92
N ASP A 135 11.63 43.28 19.33
CA ASP A 135 12.54 44.18 18.62
C ASP A 135 13.85 43.44 18.30
N ARG A 136 13.91 42.74 17.16
CA ARG A 136 15.15 42.23 16.57
C ARG A 136 15.41 42.98 15.27
N GLY A 137 15.94 44.17 15.43
CA GLY A 137 16.70 44.83 14.38
C GLY A 137 17.83 43.94 13.87
N ALA A 138 17.88 43.81 12.55
CA ALA A 138 19.08 43.71 11.72
C ALA A 138 19.95 42.43 11.73
N GLY A 139 19.42 41.26 12.06
CA GLY A 139 20.18 40.02 11.88
C GLY A 139 19.34 38.78 11.68
N SER A 140 18.65 38.65 10.54
CA SER A 140 18.25 37.32 10.05
C SER A 140 19.55 36.51 9.91
N GLY A 141 19.73 35.51 10.78
CA GLY A 141 20.90 34.65 10.70
C GLY A 141 20.91 33.93 9.35
N VAL A 142 22.09 33.54 8.86
CA VAL A 142 22.25 32.80 7.60
C VAL A 142 21.23 31.65 7.46
N ARG A 143 20.96 30.93 8.56
CA ARG A 143 19.98 29.85 8.61
C ARG A 143 18.56 30.30 8.31
N GLU A 144 18.11 31.42 8.87
CA GLU A 144 16.76 31.96 8.67
C GLU A 144 16.58 32.43 7.23
N GLU A 145 17.61 33.06 6.66
CA GLU A 145 17.61 33.48 5.26
C GLU A 145 17.55 32.29 4.30
N VAL A 146 18.36 31.23 4.53
CA VAL A 146 18.28 30.02 3.70
C VAL A 146 16.92 29.34 3.81
N LEU A 147 16.34 29.25 5.01
CA LEU A 147 15.01 28.67 5.22
C LEU A 147 13.93 29.47 4.49
N ARG A 148 14.00 30.81 4.55
CA ARG A 148 13.07 31.70 3.83
C ARG A 148 13.12 31.45 2.32
N ILE A 149 14.32 31.39 1.74
CA ILE A 149 14.50 31.15 0.30
C ILE A 149 14.03 29.74 -0.08
N ARG A 150 14.37 28.72 0.72
CA ARG A 150 13.90 27.34 0.52
C ARG A 150 12.38 27.25 0.52
N VAL A 151 11.70 27.88 1.48
CA VAL A 151 10.23 27.86 1.55
C VAL A 151 9.62 28.54 0.34
N ALA A 152 10.18 29.66 -0.12
CA ALA A 152 9.73 30.30 -1.35
C ALA A 152 9.89 29.35 -2.56
N PHE A 153 11.01 28.62 -2.66
CA PHE A 153 11.24 27.64 -3.71
C PHE A 153 10.24 26.48 -3.67
N VAL A 154 10.02 25.90 -2.48
CA VAL A 154 9.05 24.83 -2.25
C VAL A 154 7.63 25.29 -2.58
N LYS A 155 7.24 26.52 -2.22
CA LYS A 155 5.97 27.12 -2.65
C LYS A 155 5.90 27.26 -4.18
N GLY A 156 7.00 27.54 -4.86
CA GLY A 156 7.06 27.50 -6.32
C GLY A 156 6.76 26.10 -6.89
N ILE A 157 7.31 25.04 -6.29
CA ILE A 157 7.02 23.65 -6.67
C ILE A 157 5.54 23.33 -6.42
N LEU A 158 5.03 23.64 -5.22
CA LEU A 158 3.64 23.38 -4.84
C LEU A 158 2.65 24.19 -5.71
N GLY A 159 3.02 25.38 -6.15
CA GLY A 159 2.25 26.20 -7.09
C GLY A 159 2.33 25.76 -8.55
N GLU A 160 2.81 24.54 -8.82
CA GLU A 160 2.98 23.98 -10.17
C GLU A 160 3.87 24.85 -11.10
N HIS A 161 4.84 25.56 -10.53
CA HIS A 161 5.80 26.35 -11.28
C HIS A 161 7.12 25.61 -11.55
N GLY A 162 7.15 24.28 -11.37
CA GLY A 162 8.34 23.45 -11.59
C GLY A 162 9.05 23.70 -12.92
N ASP A 163 8.30 23.80 -14.02
CA ASP A 163 8.86 24.07 -15.36
C ASP A 163 9.49 25.47 -15.47
N ARG A 164 8.94 26.46 -14.75
CA ARG A 164 9.52 27.82 -14.71
C ARG A 164 10.78 27.86 -13.85
N LEU A 165 10.80 27.09 -12.77
CA LEU A 165 11.96 26.94 -11.91
C LEU A 165 13.09 26.20 -12.62
N ALA A 166 12.78 25.21 -13.45
CA ALA A 166 13.73 24.34 -14.15
C ALA A 166 14.86 25.11 -14.88
N GLY A 167 14.53 26.27 -15.48
CA GLY A 167 15.47 27.12 -16.22
C GLY A 167 16.29 28.10 -15.38
N LEU A 168 16.08 28.16 -14.06
CA LEU A 168 16.84 29.00 -13.14
C LEU A 168 17.96 28.22 -12.48
N SER A 169 19.02 28.90 -12.07
CA SER A 169 20.00 28.38 -11.11
C SER A 169 19.62 28.76 -9.67
N PRO A 170 20.16 28.06 -8.65
CA PRO A 170 20.07 28.50 -7.25
C PRO A 170 20.47 29.97 -7.05
N HIS A 171 21.53 30.42 -7.72
CA HIS A 171 22.00 31.80 -7.69
C HIS A 171 20.95 32.80 -8.20
N GLU A 172 20.39 32.53 -9.38
CA GLU A 172 19.37 33.41 -9.96
C GLU A 172 18.09 33.42 -9.15
N PHE A 173 17.66 32.27 -8.63
CA PHE A 173 16.47 32.18 -7.80
C PHE A 173 16.62 33.01 -6.52
N ALA A 174 17.74 32.82 -5.80
CA ALA A 174 18.04 33.56 -4.57
C ALA A 174 18.18 35.07 -4.84
N GLY A 175 18.86 35.46 -5.93
CA GLY A 175 19.08 36.86 -6.29
C GLY A 175 17.81 37.59 -6.75
N ARG A 176 16.84 36.88 -7.32
CA ARG A 176 15.56 37.47 -7.75
C ARG A 176 14.56 37.69 -6.60
N GLY A 177 14.73 36.99 -5.47
CA GLY A 177 13.82 37.09 -4.34
C GLY A 177 12.38 36.72 -4.68
N LEU A 178 12.19 35.69 -5.52
CA LEU A 178 10.86 35.27 -5.96
C LEU A 178 10.02 34.78 -4.77
N GLU A 179 8.76 35.19 -4.72
CA GLU A 179 7.79 34.70 -3.74
C GLU A 179 6.56 34.12 -4.45
N PHE A 180 6.02 33.05 -3.87
CA PHE A 180 4.85 32.35 -4.38
C PHE A 180 3.81 32.23 -3.30
N VAL A 181 2.54 32.43 -3.66
CA VAL A 181 1.40 32.27 -2.77
C VAL A 181 0.76 30.92 -3.04
N VAL A 182 0.73 30.07 -2.02
CA VAL A 182 0.15 28.72 -2.10
C VAL A 182 -0.71 28.50 -0.87
N ASP A 183 -1.93 28.01 -1.09
CA ASP A 183 -2.76 27.49 -0.02
C ASP A 183 -2.31 26.07 0.32
N VAL A 184 -1.52 25.94 1.38
CA VAL A 184 -0.98 24.66 1.83
C VAL A 184 -2.09 23.70 2.26
N GLU A 185 -3.24 24.21 2.72
CA GLU A 185 -4.35 23.37 3.18
C GLU A 185 -5.06 22.66 2.04
N SER A 186 -4.96 23.18 0.81
CA SER A 186 -5.50 22.55 -0.39
C SER A 186 -4.90 21.16 -0.69
N PHE A 187 -3.70 20.87 -0.16
CA PHE A 187 -3.05 19.56 -0.32
C PHE A 187 -3.52 18.50 0.68
N THR A 188 -4.36 18.84 1.65
CA THR A 188 -4.85 17.89 2.67
C THR A 188 -5.56 16.69 2.05
N GLU A 189 -6.34 16.90 1.00
CA GLU A 189 -7.02 15.80 0.28
C GLU A 189 -6.00 14.90 -0.41
N ALA A 190 -5.02 15.45 -1.14
CA ALA A 190 -3.96 14.68 -1.78
C ALA A 190 -3.14 13.87 -0.77
N LEU A 191 -2.84 14.44 0.40
CA LEU A 191 -2.15 13.72 1.48
C LEU A 191 -3.00 12.59 2.09
N ARG A 192 -4.33 12.73 2.12
CA ARG A 192 -5.24 11.61 2.47
C ARG A 192 -5.27 10.55 1.37
N GLU A 193 -5.28 10.95 0.11
CA GLU A 193 -5.20 10.04 -1.05
C GLU A 193 -3.91 9.20 -1.00
N GLN A 194 -2.80 9.77 -0.53
CA GLN A 194 -1.53 9.07 -0.30
C GLN A 194 -1.49 8.25 1.01
N GLY A 195 -2.55 8.27 1.82
CA GLY A 195 -2.64 7.59 3.12
C GLY A 195 -1.77 8.22 4.22
N ILE A 196 -1.25 9.43 4.02
CA ILE A 196 -0.44 10.14 5.02
C ILE A 196 -1.32 10.66 6.15
N TYR A 197 -2.49 11.19 5.81
CA TYR A 197 -3.50 11.58 6.79
C TYR A 197 -4.66 10.61 6.82
N ASP A 198 -5.22 10.42 8.01
CA ASP A 198 -6.42 9.63 8.18
C ASP A 198 -7.61 10.32 7.51
N ALA A 199 -8.47 9.50 6.89
CA ALA A 199 -9.75 9.98 6.42
C ALA A 199 -10.54 10.52 7.63
N PRO A 200 -11.21 11.68 7.49
CA PRO A 200 -12.10 12.15 8.55
C PRO A 200 -13.10 11.03 8.83
N MET A 201 -13.20 10.61 10.09
CA MET A 201 -14.16 9.59 10.53
C MET A 201 -15.58 10.13 10.29
N GLU A 202 -16.10 9.94 9.08
CA GLU A 202 -17.49 10.20 8.73
C GLU A 202 -18.37 9.17 9.44
N GLY A 203 -18.68 9.38 10.72
CA GLY A 203 -19.50 8.37 11.42
C GLY A 203 -19.63 8.43 12.94
N LYS A 204 -19.68 9.61 13.56
CA LYS A 204 -20.44 9.80 14.82
C LYS A 204 -21.26 11.08 14.76
N LYS A 205 -22.05 11.25 13.69
CA LYS A 205 -23.29 12.04 13.83
C LYS A 205 -24.21 11.21 14.71
N ASN A 206 -24.19 11.54 15.99
CA ASN A 206 -25.08 11.00 17.00
C ASN A 206 -26.50 10.92 16.43
N LEU A 207 -26.99 9.70 16.22
CA LEU A 207 -28.41 9.39 16.36
C LEU A 207 -28.76 9.63 17.84
N ARG A 208 -28.91 10.90 18.21
CA ARG A 208 -29.65 11.28 19.41
C ARG A 208 -30.73 12.23 18.93
N GLY A 209 -31.94 11.69 18.88
CA GLY A 209 -33.15 12.36 18.44
C GLY A 209 -33.37 13.68 19.15
N GLY A 210 -34.16 14.53 18.49
CA GLY A 210 -34.67 15.74 19.10
C GLY A 210 -35.56 15.43 20.30
N ASP A 211 -35.52 16.33 21.28
CA ASP A 211 -36.72 17.00 21.77
C ASP A 211 -36.31 18.22 22.61
N GLY A 212 -37.15 19.26 22.63
CA GLY A 212 -37.26 20.19 23.76
C GLY A 212 -36.32 21.40 23.86
N GLY A 213 -36.74 22.53 23.27
CA GLY A 213 -37.10 23.76 23.99
C GLY A 213 -36.23 24.34 25.13
N ALA A 214 -35.92 25.64 24.93
CA ALA A 214 -36.01 26.75 25.91
C ALA A 214 -34.87 27.09 26.90
N LYS A 215 -34.35 28.31 26.69
CA LYS A 215 -34.11 29.43 27.64
C LYS A 215 -33.09 29.34 28.80
N LYS A 216 -32.23 30.38 28.79
CA LYS A 216 -31.71 31.22 29.90
C LYS A 216 -30.80 30.59 30.98
N GLY A 217 -29.54 31.07 31.00
CA GLY A 217 -29.09 32.10 31.96
C GLY A 217 -28.42 31.68 33.28
N HIS A 218 -27.23 32.25 33.52
CA HIS A 218 -26.51 32.49 34.81
C HIS A 218 -26.05 31.27 35.65
N ARG A 219 -24.74 31.10 35.93
CA ARG A 219 -23.82 31.80 36.88
C ARG A 219 -23.91 31.22 38.32
N GLY A 220 -22.76 30.74 38.82
CA GLY A 220 -22.45 30.46 40.24
C GLY A 220 -22.19 28.96 40.51
N GLU A 221 -20.95 28.49 40.66
CA GLU A 221 -20.07 28.49 41.86
C GLU A 221 -20.40 27.44 42.93
N LEU A 222 -19.36 26.65 43.29
CA LEU A 222 -19.11 25.88 44.53
C LEU A 222 -20.04 24.65 44.77
N GLY A 223 -19.59 23.48 45.19
CA GLY A 223 -18.31 22.95 45.66
C GLY A 223 -18.57 21.64 46.45
N ILE A 224 -17.53 20.82 46.59
CA ILE A 224 -17.26 19.90 47.73
C ILE A 224 -18.00 18.53 47.75
N ASP A 225 -17.17 17.49 47.56
CA ASP A 225 -16.96 16.23 48.30
C ASP A 225 -18.16 15.33 48.70
N ASP A 226 -18.11 14.04 48.36
CA ASP A 226 -17.41 13.00 49.13
C ASP A 226 -18.04 11.57 49.00
N VAL A 227 -17.19 10.56 49.22
CA VAL A 227 -17.40 9.15 49.63
C VAL A 227 -18.22 8.17 48.76
N GLY A 228 -17.60 7.01 48.45
CA GLY A 228 -18.22 5.72 48.81
C GLY A 228 -18.16 4.55 47.83
N ALA A 229 -17.08 3.78 47.94
CA ALA A 229 -16.98 2.31 48.00
C ALA A 229 -18.06 1.35 47.40
N GLY A 230 -17.57 0.26 46.80
CA GLY A 230 -18.25 -1.05 46.72
C GLY A 230 -18.32 -1.63 45.31
N ALA A 231 -17.40 -2.49 44.87
CA ALA A 231 -17.38 -3.95 45.07
C ALA A 231 -18.51 -4.71 44.35
N GLY A 232 -18.13 -5.63 43.43
CA GLY A 232 -18.79 -6.93 43.29
C GLY A 232 -19.42 -7.31 41.95
N GLY A 233 -19.00 -8.49 41.43
CA GLY A 233 -19.78 -9.36 40.52
C GLY A 233 -19.54 -9.10 39.02
N SER A 234 -18.77 -9.88 38.26
CA SER A 234 -18.85 -11.33 37.99
C SER A 234 -20.27 -11.82 37.69
N GLY A 235 -20.50 -12.23 36.44
CA GLY A 235 -21.76 -12.80 35.99
C GLY A 235 -21.70 -13.28 34.54
N CYS A 236 -21.00 -14.39 34.30
CA CYS A 236 -21.26 -15.25 33.16
C CYS A 236 -22.69 -15.79 33.27
N SER A 237 -23.45 -15.77 32.17
CA SER A 237 -24.62 -16.64 32.01
C SER A 237 -24.78 -17.02 30.55
N SER A 238 -24.35 -18.24 30.25
CA SER A 238 -24.89 -19.07 29.17
C SER A 238 -26.35 -19.40 29.50
N ALA A 239 -27.24 -19.33 28.51
CA ALA A 239 -28.60 -19.84 28.63
C ALA A 239 -28.88 -20.78 27.46
N SER A 240 -28.79 -22.07 27.76
CA SER A 240 -29.39 -23.16 27.00
C SER A 240 -30.90 -23.14 27.23
N GLY A 241 -31.68 -23.21 26.16
CA GLY A 241 -33.14 -23.36 26.22
C GLY A 241 -33.58 -24.50 25.30
N LEU A 242 -33.76 -25.69 25.87
CA LEU A 242 -34.50 -26.80 25.29
C LEU A 242 -35.99 -26.57 25.57
N THR A 243 -36.84 -26.60 24.55
CA THR A 243 -38.25 -26.98 24.72
C THR A 243 -38.65 -27.97 23.63
N SER A 244 -39.31 -29.02 24.09
CA SER A 244 -39.84 -30.16 23.36
C SER A 244 -41.17 -29.80 22.69
N GLY A 245 -41.42 -30.34 21.49
CA GLY A 245 -42.71 -30.30 20.81
C GLY A 245 -42.83 -31.49 19.86
N ALA A 246 -43.79 -32.37 20.14
CA ALA A 246 -44.00 -33.67 19.53
C ALA A 246 -44.46 -33.63 18.05
N GLN A 247 -44.26 -34.77 17.39
CA GLN A 247 -44.43 -35.09 15.98
C GLN A 247 -45.86 -34.93 15.43
N THR A 248 -45.95 -34.62 14.12
CA THR A 248 -46.85 -35.31 13.18
C THR A 248 -46.19 -35.43 11.81
N PRO A 249 -46.44 -36.51 11.04
CA PRO A 249 -45.69 -36.88 9.85
C PRO A 249 -46.31 -36.25 8.60
N SER A 250 -45.51 -35.49 7.83
CA SER A 250 -45.96 -34.92 6.56
C SER A 250 -44.89 -35.17 5.50
N ASN A 251 -45.20 -36.15 4.66
CA ASN A 251 -44.86 -36.31 3.25
C ASN A 251 -43.49 -35.83 2.77
N GLY A 252 -42.70 -36.81 2.34
CA GLY A 252 -41.42 -36.63 1.67
C GLY A 252 -41.51 -35.63 0.52
N ARG A 253 -40.77 -34.54 0.68
CA ARG A 253 -40.32 -33.72 -0.44
C ARG A 253 -38.99 -34.31 -0.91
N PRO A 254 -38.87 -34.81 -2.15
CA PRO A 254 -37.60 -35.31 -2.63
C PRO A 254 -36.56 -34.19 -2.59
N SER A 255 -35.33 -34.54 -2.18
CA SER A 255 -34.17 -33.68 -2.39
C SER A 255 -34.15 -33.23 -3.86
N PRO A 256 -33.73 -32.00 -4.17
CA PRO A 256 -33.82 -31.41 -5.52
C PRO A 256 -32.85 -32.04 -6.54
N LEU A 257 -32.34 -33.24 -6.25
CA LEU A 257 -31.39 -34.02 -7.04
C LEU A 257 -31.94 -35.45 -7.10
N ALA A 258 -32.90 -35.71 -7.99
CA ALA A 258 -33.54 -37.02 -8.10
C ALA A 258 -33.99 -37.35 -9.52
N GLN A 259 -33.04 -37.47 -10.43
CA GLN A 259 -32.84 -38.51 -11.45
C GLN A 259 -31.89 -37.90 -12.49
N ASP A 260 -30.77 -38.58 -12.77
CA ASP A 260 -29.63 -38.08 -13.56
C ASP A 260 -28.71 -37.08 -12.81
N THR A 261 -28.21 -37.52 -11.66
CA THR A 261 -27.33 -36.72 -10.76
C THR A 261 -26.10 -36.14 -11.46
N ALA A 262 -25.48 -36.84 -12.42
CA ALA A 262 -24.31 -36.34 -13.14
C ALA A 262 -24.66 -35.15 -14.06
N THR A 263 -25.79 -35.23 -14.76
CA THR A 263 -26.27 -34.24 -15.73
C THR A 263 -26.77 -32.98 -15.01
N GLU A 264 -27.48 -33.15 -13.89
CA GLU A 264 -27.91 -32.05 -13.03
C GLU A 264 -26.71 -31.32 -12.39
N VAL A 265 -25.75 -32.06 -11.82
CA VAL A 265 -24.51 -31.48 -11.23
C VAL A 265 -23.74 -30.68 -12.29
N SER A 266 -23.64 -31.22 -13.51
CA SER A 266 -22.98 -30.54 -14.64
C SER A 266 -23.65 -29.21 -14.98
N THR A 267 -24.98 -29.23 -15.05
CA THR A 267 -25.78 -28.05 -15.38
C THR A 267 -25.61 -26.96 -14.33
N PHE A 268 -25.65 -27.34 -13.04
CA PHE A 268 -25.44 -26.38 -11.94
C PHE A 268 -24.00 -25.84 -11.88
N LEU A 269 -22.99 -26.63 -12.23
CA LEU A 269 -21.59 -26.18 -12.29
C LEU A 269 -21.35 -25.14 -13.39
N VAL A 270 -21.88 -25.38 -14.60
CA VAL A 270 -21.82 -24.39 -15.70
C VAL A 270 -22.54 -23.11 -15.28
N ARG A 271 -23.70 -23.25 -14.62
CA ARG A 271 -24.47 -22.10 -14.12
C ARG A 271 -23.69 -21.31 -13.05
N ALA A 272 -22.97 -22.00 -12.16
CA ALA A 272 -22.15 -21.39 -11.12
C ALA A 272 -21.00 -20.51 -11.66
N MET A 273 -20.59 -20.72 -12.91
CA MET A 273 -19.58 -19.87 -13.55
C MET A 273 -20.13 -18.50 -13.92
N SER A 274 -21.43 -18.38 -14.16
CA SER A 274 -22.06 -17.15 -14.68
C SER A 274 -22.94 -16.43 -13.67
N GLU A 275 -23.48 -17.14 -12.67
CA GLU A 275 -24.41 -16.57 -11.68
C GLU A 275 -24.18 -17.11 -10.26
N GLU A 276 -24.60 -16.33 -9.27
CA GLU A 276 -24.59 -16.72 -7.86
C GLU A 276 -25.68 -17.78 -7.59
N LEU A 277 -25.27 -18.91 -7.00
CA LEU A 277 -26.16 -19.98 -6.60
C LEU A 277 -26.63 -19.80 -5.16
N ARG A 278 -27.87 -20.22 -4.88
CA ARG A 278 -28.40 -20.21 -3.51
C ARG A 278 -27.57 -21.13 -2.59
N PRO A 279 -27.35 -20.76 -1.31
CA PRO A 279 -26.54 -21.55 -0.37
C PRO A 279 -26.95 -23.03 -0.25
N ASN A 280 -28.26 -23.31 -0.30
CA ASN A 280 -28.78 -24.68 -0.24
C ASN A 280 -28.36 -25.52 -1.45
N VAL A 281 -28.30 -24.91 -2.64
CA VAL A 281 -27.83 -25.56 -3.87
C VAL A 281 -26.33 -25.80 -3.79
N VAL A 282 -25.55 -24.81 -3.34
CA VAL A 282 -24.10 -24.95 -3.15
C VAL A 282 -23.77 -26.09 -2.18
N ASN A 283 -24.45 -26.16 -1.04
CA ASN A 283 -24.24 -27.23 -0.06
C ASN A 283 -24.63 -28.62 -0.60
N SER A 284 -25.73 -28.69 -1.37
CA SER A 284 -26.17 -29.95 -2.00
C SER A 284 -25.18 -30.42 -3.07
N LEU A 285 -24.67 -29.49 -3.87
CA LEU A 285 -23.68 -29.75 -4.92
C LEU A 285 -22.35 -30.23 -4.30
N LEU A 286 -21.87 -29.57 -3.25
CA LEU A 286 -20.67 -30.00 -2.53
C LEU A 286 -20.84 -31.38 -1.88
N ALA A 287 -22.03 -31.68 -1.34
CA ALA A 287 -22.33 -32.99 -0.79
C ALA A 287 -22.32 -34.08 -1.88
N ALA A 288 -22.89 -33.79 -3.06
CA ALA A 288 -22.88 -34.68 -4.21
C ALA A 288 -21.46 -34.91 -4.77
N LEU A 289 -20.64 -33.86 -4.87
CA LEU A 289 -19.25 -33.97 -5.32
C LEU A 289 -18.37 -34.73 -4.32
N LYS A 290 -18.64 -34.59 -3.01
CA LYS A 290 -17.99 -35.39 -1.96
C LYS A 290 -18.35 -36.87 -2.04
N SER A 291 -19.61 -37.19 -2.32
CA SER A 291 -20.07 -38.58 -2.42
C SER A 291 -19.68 -39.26 -3.73
N MET A 292 -19.46 -38.49 -4.80
CA MET A 292 -19.08 -39.00 -6.12
C MET A 292 -17.87 -38.24 -6.71
N PRO A 293 -16.63 -38.52 -6.26
CA PRO A 293 -15.42 -37.86 -6.75
C PRO A 293 -15.14 -38.08 -8.25
N SER A 294 -15.65 -39.17 -8.82
CA SER A 294 -15.52 -39.49 -10.26
C SER A 294 -16.14 -38.43 -11.17
N LEU A 295 -17.15 -37.70 -10.67
CA LEU A 295 -17.75 -36.58 -11.39
C LEU A 295 -16.72 -35.49 -11.64
N LEU A 296 -15.87 -35.18 -10.66
CA LEU A 296 -14.80 -34.21 -10.84
C LEU A 296 -13.92 -34.61 -12.01
N THR A 297 -13.41 -35.85 -12.05
CA THR A 297 -12.55 -36.34 -13.14
C THR A 297 -13.20 -36.41 -14.52
N ALA A 298 -14.53 -36.55 -14.59
CA ALA A 298 -15.27 -36.61 -15.84
C ALA A 298 -15.48 -35.24 -16.50
N TYR A 299 -15.29 -34.13 -15.77
CA TYR A 299 -15.45 -32.79 -16.34
C TYR A 299 -14.28 -32.37 -17.23
N PRO A 300 -14.56 -31.65 -18.33
CA PRO A 300 -13.53 -31.14 -19.24
C PRO A 300 -12.57 -30.16 -18.53
N LEU A 301 -11.30 -30.20 -18.94
CA LEU A 301 -10.20 -29.42 -18.36
C LEU A 301 -10.43 -27.91 -18.47
N ASP A 302 -11.23 -27.44 -19.44
CA ASP A 302 -11.59 -26.02 -19.60
C ASP A 302 -12.23 -25.39 -18.35
N PHE A 303 -12.81 -26.22 -17.47
CA PHE A 303 -13.33 -25.80 -16.16
C PHE A 303 -12.24 -25.30 -15.19
N LEU A 304 -11.00 -25.71 -15.40
CA LEU A 304 -9.87 -25.34 -14.54
C LEU A 304 -9.01 -24.24 -15.14
N SER A 305 -9.36 -23.72 -16.31
CA SER A 305 -8.69 -22.56 -16.89
C SER A 305 -8.81 -21.33 -15.99
N THR A 306 -7.80 -20.46 -16.01
CA THR A 306 -7.75 -19.20 -15.25
C THR A 306 -9.04 -18.36 -15.34
N PRO A 307 -9.61 -18.07 -16.53
CA PRO A 307 -10.81 -17.23 -16.62
C PRO A 307 -12.04 -17.90 -16.02
N THR A 308 -12.22 -19.20 -16.23
CA THR A 308 -13.34 -19.96 -15.66
C THR A 308 -13.25 -19.99 -14.14
N LEU A 309 -12.06 -20.27 -13.61
CA LEU A 309 -11.82 -20.33 -12.18
C LEU A 309 -12.03 -18.96 -11.51
N ALA A 310 -11.58 -17.88 -12.15
CA ALA A 310 -11.81 -16.52 -11.70
C ALA A 310 -13.30 -16.20 -11.59
N SER A 311 -14.09 -16.52 -12.62
CA SER A 311 -15.55 -16.32 -12.62
C SER A 311 -16.24 -17.15 -11.53
N LEU A 312 -15.83 -18.41 -11.34
CA LEU A 312 -16.37 -19.26 -10.29
C LEU A 312 -16.06 -18.73 -8.88
N ILE A 313 -14.84 -18.25 -8.64
CA ILE A 313 -14.43 -17.64 -7.36
C ILE A 313 -15.18 -16.33 -7.11
N SER A 314 -15.41 -15.53 -8.16
CA SER A 314 -16.16 -14.28 -8.05
C SER A 314 -17.62 -14.51 -7.69
N ASN A 315 -18.27 -15.45 -8.38
CA ASN A 315 -19.72 -15.68 -8.25
C ASN A 315 -20.09 -16.63 -7.11
N ASN A 316 -19.26 -17.64 -6.84
CA ASN A 316 -19.56 -18.72 -5.89
C ASN A 316 -18.30 -19.15 -5.10
N PRO A 317 -17.75 -18.31 -4.22
CA PRO A 317 -16.47 -18.55 -3.54
C PRO A 317 -16.46 -19.81 -2.66
N VAL A 318 -17.57 -20.12 -1.99
CA VAL A 318 -17.70 -21.32 -1.15
C VAL A 318 -17.63 -22.60 -1.99
N LEU A 319 -18.29 -22.60 -3.15
CA LEU A 319 -18.28 -23.73 -4.07
C LEU A 319 -16.88 -23.92 -4.68
N ALA A 320 -16.26 -22.82 -5.15
CA ALA A 320 -14.91 -22.83 -5.71
C ALA A 320 -13.91 -23.47 -4.73
N ARG A 321 -13.91 -23.01 -3.47
CA ARG A 321 -13.06 -23.57 -2.42
C ARG A 321 -13.30 -25.05 -2.20
N GLY A 322 -14.56 -25.47 -2.08
CA GLY A 322 -14.89 -26.87 -1.86
C GLY A 322 -14.42 -27.76 -3.01
N ILE A 323 -14.56 -27.32 -4.25
CA ILE A 323 -14.07 -28.06 -5.43
C ILE A 323 -12.54 -28.13 -5.44
N LEU A 324 -11.85 -27.01 -5.21
CA LEU A 324 -10.39 -26.98 -5.17
C LEU A 324 -9.83 -27.92 -4.09
N ILE A 325 -10.43 -27.91 -2.89
CA ILE A 325 -10.02 -28.82 -1.81
C ILE A 325 -10.23 -30.28 -2.20
N LEU A 326 -11.35 -30.63 -2.83
CA LEU A 326 -11.64 -32.00 -3.25
C LEU A 326 -10.65 -32.51 -4.31
N ILE A 327 -10.27 -31.64 -5.27
CA ILE A 327 -9.32 -32.01 -6.31
C ILE A 327 -7.89 -32.08 -5.74
N LEU A 328 -7.48 -31.10 -4.94
CA LEU A 328 -6.13 -31.04 -4.36
C LEU A 328 -5.90 -32.07 -3.24
N SER A 329 -6.95 -32.54 -2.56
CA SER A 329 -6.84 -33.58 -1.53
C SER A 329 -6.98 -35.00 -2.09
N SER A 330 -7.26 -35.16 -3.39
CA SER A 330 -7.43 -36.47 -4.00
C SER A 330 -6.09 -37.21 -4.09
N PRO A 331 -5.98 -38.46 -3.60
CA PRO A 331 -4.72 -39.20 -3.63
C PRO A 331 -4.26 -39.40 -5.08
N ILE A 332 -2.97 -39.14 -5.33
CA ILE A 332 -2.32 -39.38 -6.61
C ILE A 332 -2.32 -40.90 -6.84
N THR A 333 -3.31 -41.40 -7.59
CA THR A 333 -3.29 -42.77 -8.08
C THR A 333 -2.22 -42.88 -9.16
N THR A 334 -1.01 -43.24 -8.75
CA THR A 334 0.04 -43.71 -9.65
C THR A 334 -0.45 -45.00 -10.31
N ALA A 335 -1.08 -44.89 -11.47
CA ALA A 335 -1.38 -46.04 -12.31
C ALA A 335 -0.03 -46.62 -12.81
N THR A 336 0.39 -47.73 -12.21
CA THR A 336 1.47 -48.58 -12.71
C THR A 336 1.18 -48.93 -14.17
N SER A 337 2.07 -48.50 -15.06
CA SER A 337 2.06 -48.79 -16.49
C SER A 337 2.27 -50.28 -16.72
N ASN A 338 1.19 -51.02 -16.97
CA ASN A 338 1.27 -52.26 -17.75
C ASN A 338 0.73 -51.98 -19.15
N THR A 339 1.56 -52.36 -20.11
CA THR A 339 1.53 -52.10 -21.54
C THR A 339 0.32 -52.72 -22.25
N THR A 340 -0.61 -51.90 -22.72
CA THR A 340 -1.47 -52.21 -23.87
C THR A 340 -1.98 -50.89 -24.50
N PRO A 341 -1.96 -50.73 -25.84
CA PRO A 341 -2.37 -49.47 -26.47
C PRO A 341 -3.90 -49.45 -26.67
N THR A 342 -4.58 -48.65 -25.86
CA THR A 342 -6.02 -48.33 -25.99
C THR A 342 -6.24 -46.81 -25.88
N PRO A 343 -7.37 -46.28 -26.42
CA PRO A 343 -7.55 -44.87 -26.82
C PRO A 343 -7.59 -43.89 -25.61
N PRO A 344 -7.53 -42.55 -25.80
CA PRO A 344 -6.97 -41.63 -24.82
C PRO A 344 -7.72 -41.72 -23.49
N SER A 345 -7.03 -42.29 -22.51
CA SER A 345 -7.48 -42.37 -21.13
C SER A 345 -7.64 -40.96 -20.53
N PRO A 346 -8.59 -40.76 -19.60
CA PRO A 346 -8.82 -39.48 -18.95
C PRO A 346 -7.54 -38.93 -18.29
N PRO A 347 -7.37 -37.60 -18.22
CA PRO A 347 -6.17 -36.97 -17.69
C PRO A 347 -5.90 -37.45 -16.27
N SER A 348 -4.65 -37.84 -16.00
CA SER A 348 -4.23 -38.27 -14.67
C SER A 348 -4.46 -37.16 -13.63
N THR A 349 -4.76 -37.57 -12.39
CA THR A 349 -4.99 -36.64 -11.27
C THR A 349 -3.82 -35.66 -11.05
N SER A 350 -2.60 -36.06 -11.42
CA SER A 350 -1.41 -35.21 -11.39
C SER A 350 -1.45 -34.06 -12.41
N HIS A 351 -1.90 -34.31 -13.65
CA HIS A 351 -2.02 -33.28 -14.68
C HIS A 351 -3.02 -32.20 -14.24
N ARG A 352 -4.14 -32.64 -13.66
CA ARG A 352 -5.19 -31.75 -13.17
C ARG A 352 -4.73 -30.89 -12.00
N ARG A 353 -3.97 -31.47 -11.07
CA ARG A 353 -3.33 -30.73 -9.97
C ARG A 353 -2.41 -29.63 -10.51
N GLN A 354 -1.57 -29.95 -11.50
CA GLN A 354 -0.64 -29.00 -12.11
C GLN A 354 -1.36 -27.85 -12.84
N GLU A 355 -2.45 -28.14 -13.53
CA GLU A 355 -3.28 -27.12 -14.19
C GLU A 355 -3.92 -26.16 -13.18
N ILE A 356 -4.45 -26.68 -12.06
CA ILE A 356 -4.96 -25.85 -10.96
C ILE A 356 -3.85 -24.94 -10.41
N HIS A 357 -2.66 -25.47 -10.19
CA HIS A 357 -1.52 -24.66 -9.74
C HIS A 357 -1.18 -23.52 -10.69
N SER A 358 -1.16 -23.82 -11.99
CA SER A 358 -0.96 -22.82 -13.03
C SER A 358 -2.07 -21.76 -12.97
N SER A 359 -3.33 -22.17 -13.02
CA SER A 359 -4.48 -21.25 -13.04
C SER A 359 -4.57 -20.39 -11.78
N LEU A 360 -4.34 -20.95 -10.59
CA LEU A 360 -4.32 -20.20 -9.33
C LEU A 360 -3.23 -19.12 -9.33
N SER A 361 -2.07 -19.40 -9.93
CA SER A 361 -0.95 -18.45 -10.00
C SER A 361 -1.25 -17.23 -10.88
N PHE A 362 -2.15 -17.35 -11.86
CA PHE A 362 -2.51 -16.28 -12.79
C PHE A 362 -3.85 -15.58 -12.44
N LEU A 363 -4.45 -15.89 -11.30
CA LEU A 363 -5.67 -15.21 -10.87
C LEU A 363 -5.40 -13.73 -10.58
N THR A 364 -6.35 -12.87 -10.95
CA THR A 364 -6.32 -11.46 -10.56
C THR A 364 -6.46 -11.33 -9.04
N PRO A 365 -5.67 -10.46 -8.37
CA PRO A 365 -5.71 -10.28 -6.91
C PRO A 365 -6.99 -9.59 -6.41
N THR A 366 -8.11 -10.28 -6.50
CA THR A 366 -9.40 -9.88 -5.92
C THR A 366 -9.52 -10.40 -4.49
N LEU A 367 -10.40 -9.79 -3.69
CA LEU A 367 -10.64 -10.22 -2.31
C LEU A 367 -10.98 -11.72 -2.21
N ASN A 368 -11.88 -12.20 -3.07
CA ASN A 368 -12.30 -13.62 -3.08
C ASN A 368 -11.17 -14.57 -3.51
N ALA A 369 -10.33 -14.14 -4.46
CA ALA A 369 -9.16 -14.93 -4.89
C ALA A 369 -8.12 -15.03 -3.76
N LEU A 370 -7.81 -13.92 -3.10
CA LEU A 370 -6.88 -13.88 -1.97
C LEU A 370 -7.38 -14.69 -0.78
N GLU A 371 -8.67 -14.59 -0.44
CA GLU A 371 -9.27 -15.41 0.62
C GLU A 371 -9.19 -16.91 0.27
N THR A 372 -9.50 -17.26 -0.98
CA THR A 372 -9.43 -18.65 -1.47
C THR A 372 -8.01 -19.21 -1.36
N ILE A 373 -7.02 -18.47 -1.86
CA ILE A 373 -5.61 -18.87 -1.79
C ILE A 373 -5.13 -18.94 -0.33
N ASN A 374 -5.49 -17.96 0.50
CA ASN A 374 -5.12 -17.93 1.91
C ASN A 374 -5.69 -19.14 2.66
N ILE A 375 -6.95 -19.52 2.43
CA ILE A 375 -7.57 -20.72 3.02
C ILE A 375 -6.86 -21.99 2.53
N LEU A 376 -6.56 -22.08 1.24
CA LEU A 376 -5.87 -23.23 0.67
C LEU A 376 -4.46 -23.44 1.28
N ILE A 377 -3.78 -22.34 1.58
CA ILE A 377 -2.41 -22.36 2.13
C ILE A 377 -2.43 -22.55 3.66
N THR A 378 -3.30 -21.86 4.38
CA THR A 378 -3.24 -21.77 5.86
C THR A 378 -4.15 -22.78 6.57
N GLN A 379 -5.31 -23.12 5.99
CA GLN A 379 -6.34 -23.91 6.66
C GLN A 379 -6.45 -25.34 6.13
N THR A 380 -5.91 -25.60 4.94
CA THR A 380 -5.97 -26.93 4.33
C THR A 380 -4.60 -27.52 4.15
N SER A 381 -4.41 -28.77 4.57
CA SER A 381 -3.22 -29.57 4.26
C SER A 381 -3.22 -30.12 2.82
N ALA A 382 -3.99 -29.50 1.92
CA ALA A 382 -4.15 -29.93 0.54
C ALA A 382 -2.92 -29.60 -0.33
N LEU A 383 -2.10 -28.64 0.10
CA LEU A 383 -0.87 -28.21 -0.56
C LEU A 383 0.34 -28.64 0.25
N THR A 384 1.36 -29.17 -0.42
CA THR A 384 2.68 -29.33 0.20
C THR A 384 3.33 -27.96 0.40
N LYS A 385 4.33 -27.89 1.29
CA LYS A 385 5.04 -26.64 1.58
C LYS A 385 5.68 -26.04 0.31
N ASP A 386 6.27 -26.89 -0.54
CA ASP A 386 6.94 -26.45 -1.76
C ASP A 386 5.93 -25.91 -2.79
N GLU A 387 4.78 -26.57 -2.94
CA GLU A 387 3.70 -26.11 -3.81
C GLU A 387 3.08 -24.81 -3.34
N ALA A 388 2.89 -24.65 -2.02
CA ALA A 388 2.40 -23.41 -1.44
C ALA A 388 3.38 -22.25 -1.69
N ASN A 389 4.68 -22.48 -1.47
CA ASN A 389 5.71 -21.48 -1.74
C ASN A 389 5.72 -21.07 -3.21
N LEU A 390 5.76 -22.03 -4.13
CA LEU A 390 5.76 -21.75 -5.58
C LEU A 390 4.52 -20.96 -6.01
N LEU A 391 3.34 -21.31 -5.47
CA LEU A 391 2.09 -20.59 -5.72
C LEU A 391 2.18 -19.15 -5.22
N ILE A 392 2.68 -18.91 -4.00
CA ILE A 392 2.80 -17.56 -3.42
C ILE A 392 3.71 -16.69 -4.29
N HIS A 393 4.90 -17.19 -4.65
CA HIS A 393 5.85 -16.46 -5.49
C HIS A 393 5.26 -16.07 -6.84
N ASN A 394 4.70 -17.05 -7.57
CA ASN A 394 4.12 -16.79 -8.88
C ASN A 394 2.91 -15.86 -8.79
N PHE A 395 2.05 -16.04 -7.79
CA PHE A 395 0.87 -15.22 -7.59
C PHE A 395 1.23 -13.77 -7.22
N LEU A 396 2.21 -13.54 -6.34
CA LEU A 396 2.67 -12.19 -6.00
C LEU A 396 3.34 -11.50 -7.18
N SER A 397 4.18 -12.23 -7.94
CA SER A 397 4.82 -11.70 -9.14
C SER A 397 3.79 -11.32 -10.21
N ASN A 398 2.82 -12.20 -10.49
CA ASN A 398 1.75 -11.93 -11.45
C ASN A 398 0.80 -10.83 -10.95
N GLY A 399 0.51 -10.79 -9.66
CA GLY A 399 -0.32 -9.75 -9.06
C GLY A 399 0.32 -8.37 -9.11
N THR A 400 1.65 -8.30 -8.92
CA THR A 400 2.47 -7.08 -9.05
C THR A 400 2.46 -6.61 -10.49
N ARG A 401 2.78 -7.49 -11.44
CA ARG A 401 2.74 -7.17 -12.88
C ARG A 401 1.35 -6.72 -13.34
N SER A 402 0.31 -7.42 -12.90
CA SER A 402 -1.07 -7.03 -13.19
C SER A 402 -1.37 -5.63 -12.66
N ALA A 403 -0.88 -5.27 -11.47
CA ALA A 403 -1.04 -3.93 -10.94
C ALA A 403 -0.25 -2.89 -11.77
N GLU A 404 0.94 -3.21 -12.29
CA GLU A 404 1.69 -2.32 -13.19
C GLU A 404 0.91 -2.03 -14.48
N GLU A 405 0.38 -3.06 -15.12
CA GLU A 405 -0.37 -2.98 -16.39
C GLU A 405 -1.67 -2.16 -16.28
N MET A 406 -2.23 -1.98 -15.07
CA MET A 406 -3.42 -1.14 -14.85
C MET A 406 -3.18 0.35 -15.11
N LEU A 407 -1.93 0.82 -15.16
CA LEU A 407 -1.60 2.20 -15.52
C LEU A 407 -1.42 2.40 -17.03
N ASP A 408 -1.07 1.35 -17.77
CA ASP A 408 -0.78 1.42 -19.21
C ASP A 408 -2.04 1.53 -20.08
N GLY A 409 -3.22 1.35 -19.46
CA GLY A 409 -4.54 1.55 -20.08
C GLY A 409 -4.85 3.02 -20.36
N GLU A 410 -4.38 3.48 -21.52
CA GLU A 410 -4.76 4.68 -22.28
C GLU A 410 -5.66 5.72 -21.55
N TYR A 411 -5.03 6.83 -21.15
CA TYR A 411 -5.54 8.18 -20.85
C TYR A 411 -6.99 8.53 -21.28
N ARG A 412 -8.01 7.86 -20.73
CA ARG A 412 -9.42 8.24 -20.97
C ARG A 412 -10.27 8.48 -19.73
N ASP A 413 -9.81 8.08 -18.53
CA ASP A 413 -10.51 8.38 -17.28
C ASP A 413 -9.55 8.61 -16.11
N GLY A 414 -9.07 9.87 -15.98
CA GLY A 414 -7.90 10.34 -15.22
C GLY A 414 -7.87 10.15 -13.70
N GLY A 415 -8.55 9.14 -13.15
CA GLY A 415 -8.45 8.77 -11.73
C GLY A 415 -9.02 7.40 -11.37
N SER A 416 -9.68 6.70 -12.30
CA SER A 416 -10.29 5.39 -12.07
C SER A 416 -9.25 4.27 -11.97
N GLY A 417 -8.36 4.17 -12.98
CA GLY A 417 -7.31 3.14 -13.04
C GLY A 417 -6.32 3.23 -11.88
N LYS A 418 -5.88 4.44 -11.52
CA LYS A 418 -4.98 4.69 -10.38
C LYS A 418 -5.57 4.21 -9.05
N ARG A 419 -6.87 4.44 -8.83
CA ARG A 419 -7.58 3.98 -7.62
C ARG A 419 -7.72 2.46 -7.59
N ALA A 420 -8.04 1.84 -8.73
CA ALA A 420 -8.14 0.40 -8.85
C ALA A 420 -6.78 -0.28 -8.59
N GLN A 421 -5.70 0.28 -9.13
CA GLN A 421 -4.33 -0.17 -8.88
C GLN A 421 -3.95 -0.04 -7.41
N ALA A 422 -4.16 1.12 -6.78
CA ALA A 422 -3.85 1.30 -5.36
C ALA A 422 -4.58 0.27 -4.48
N ARG A 423 -5.86 -0.01 -4.78
CA ARG A 423 -6.63 -1.06 -4.08
C ARG A 423 -6.04 -2.46 -4.30
N GLN A 424 -5.62 -2.80 -5.52
CA GLN A 424 -4.99 -4.09 -5.81
C GLN A 424 -3.67 -4.26 -5.03
N VAL A 425 -2.85 -3.22 -4.99
CA VAL A 425 -1.60 -3.22 -4.20
C VAL A 425 -1.88 -3.38 -2.72
N GLN A 426 -2.88 -2.68 -2.18
CA GLN A 426 -3.29 -2.82 -0.77
C GLN A 426 -3.70 -4.25 -0.44
N LEU A 427 -4.49 -4.87 -1.31
CA LEU A 427 -4.91 -6.26 -1.17
C LEU A 427 -3.72 -7.23 -1.18
N LEU A 428 -2.74 -7.03 -2.08
CA LEU A 428 -1.51 -7.80 -2.10
C LEU A 428 -0.70 -7.63 -0.80
N CYS A 429 -0.61 -6.40 -0.28
CA CYS A 429 0.10 -6.13 0.97
C CYS A 429 -0.56 -6.84 2.16
N LEU A 430 -1.88 -6.75 2.28
CA LEU A 430 -2.64 -7.44 3.33
C LEU A 430 -2.51 -8.96 3.23
N PHE A 431 -2.47 -9.49 2.01
CA PHE A 431 -2.26 -10.91 1.78
C PHE A 431 -0.88 -11.38 2.27
N VAL A 432 0.20 -10.68 1.90
CA VAL A 432 1.54 -10.98 2.42
C VAL A 432 1.58 -10.91 3.95
N GLN A 433 1.01 -9.86 4.55
CA GLN A 433 0.94 -9.73 6.00
C GLN A 433 0.16 -10.87 6.66
N SER A 434 -0.93 -11.33 6.04
CA SER A 434 -1.71 -12.48 6.50
C SER A 434 -0.85 -13.75 6.53
N LEU A 435 -0.11 -14.02 5.45
CA LEU A 435 0.74 -15.20 5.33
C LEU A 435 1.92 -15.18 6.32
N LEU A 436 2.54 -14.02 6.52
CA LEU A 436 3.60 -13.81 7.52
C LEU A 436 3.06 -14.02 8.96
N ARG A 437 1.88 -13.47 9.27
CA ARG A 437 1.24 -13.62 10.59
C ARG A 437 0.85 -15.06 10.88
N ALA A 438 0.40 -15.79 9.86
CA ALA A 438 0.09 -17.20 9.95
C ALA A 438 1.34 -18.09 10.06
N GLY A 439 2.54 -17.55 9.85
CA GLY A 439 3.80 -18.29 9.92
C GLY A 439 4.00 -19.30 8.80
N VAL A 440 3.24 -19.19 7.70
CA VAL A 440 3.35 -20.12 6.56
C VAL A 440 4.60 -19.83 5.73
N ILE A 441 4.95 -18.55 5.60
CA ILE A 441 6.15 -18.07 4.91
C ILE A 441 7.02 -17.28 5.87
N SER A 442 8.33 -17.33 5.65
CA SER A 442 9.26 -16.42 6.32
C SER A 442 9.51 -15.18 5.47
N LEU A 443 9.95 -14.10 6.11
CA LEU A 443 10.35 -12.85 5.44
C LEU A 443 11.44 -13.07 4.39
N ARG A 444 12.33 -14.06 4.61
CA ARG A 444 13.40 -14.39 3.67
C ARG A 444 12.87 -15.03 2.40
N ASP A 445 11.78 -15.76 2.50
CA ASP A 445 11.21 -16.47 1.35
C ASP A 445 10.63 -15.45 0.37
N VAL A 446 9.85 -14.47 0.82
CA VAL A 446 9.16 -13.49 -0.05
C VAL A 446 9.88 -12.14 -0.21
N TYR A 447 11.18 -12.08 0.11
CA TYR A 447 11.93 -10.82 0.16
C TYR A 447 11.88 -10.07 -1.17
N TYR A 448 12.13 -10.76 -2.28
CA TYR A 448 12.22 -10.14 -3.60
C TYR A 448 10.85 -9.65 -4.11
N GLU A 449 9.78 -10.39 -3.84
CA GLU A 449 8.42 -10.00 -4.21
C GLU A 449 7.97 -8.77 -3.42
N VAL A 450 8.27 -8.73 -2.13
CA VAL A 450 7.96 -7.58 -1.27
C VAL A 450 8.80 -6.37 -1.64
N GLN A 451 10.05 -6.57 -2.07
CA GLN A 451 10.91 -5.52 -2.64
C GLN A 451 10.32 -4.93 -3.90
N MET A 452 9.99 -5.77 -4.87
CA MET A 452 9.37 -5.34 -6.12
C MET A 452 8.09 -4.55 -5.85
N LEU A 453 7.19 -5.09 -5.02
CA LEU A 453 5.94 -4.43 -4.65
C LEU A 453 6.18 -3.07 -3.96
N GLY A 454 7.13 -3.01 -3.01
CA GLY A 454 7.45 -1.79 -2.26
C GLY A 454 8.11 -0.70 -3.09
N VAL A 455 9.02 -1.08 -4.01
CA VAL A 455 9.73 -0.15 -4.89
C VAL A 455 8.80 0.37 -5.99
N THR A 456 8.04 -0.51 -6.64
CA THR A 456 7.12 -0.13 -7.74
C THR A 456 5.96 0.73 -7.24
N PHE A 457 5.38 0.40 -6.07
CA PHE A 457 4.17 1.05 -5.57
C PHE A 457 4.37 1.88 -4.30
N MET A 458 5.53 2.53 -4.17
CA MET A 458 5.91 3.32 -2.99
C MET A 458 4.90 4.43 -2.61
N TYR A 459 4.15 4.95 -3.58
CA TYR A 459 3.10 5.93 -3.35
C TYR A 459 1.91 5.36 -2.56
N VAL A 460 1.76 4.03 -2.49
CA VAL A 460 0.78 3.32 -1.65
C VAL A 460 1.36 3.12 -0.26
N LYS A 461 0.66 3.63 0.77
CA LYS A 461 1.07 3.56 2.18
C LYS A 461 1.38 2.14 2.62
N GLU A 462 0.50 1.19 2.31
CA GLU A 462 0.59 -0.20 2.75
C GLU A 462 1.81 -0.91 2.16
N ALA A 463 2.14 -0.65 0.90
CA ALA A 463 3.35 -1.19 0.26
C ALA A 463 4.61 -0.62 0.93
N ARG A 464 4.61 0.68 1.23
CA ARG A 464 5.70 1.35 1.94
C ARG A 464 5.87 0.82 3.36
N GLU A 465 4.78 0.57 4.07
CA GLU A 465 4.80 0.03 5.44
C GLU A 465 5.23 -1.44 5.47
N LEU A 466 4.73 -2.26 4.55
CA LEU A 466 5.15 -3.64 4.39
C LEU A 466 6.65 -3.72 4.10
N TRP A 467 7.15 -2.94 3.14
CA TRP A 467 8.58 -2.89 2.83
C TRP A 467 9.43 -2.49 4.05
N LYS A 468 8.99 -1.49 4.82
CA LYS A 468 9.65 -1.08 6.07
C LYS A 468 9.68 -2.21 7.10
N ALA A 469 8.65 -3.04 7.17
CA ALA A 469 8.59 -4.15 8.11
C ALA A 469 9.47 -5.35 7.68
N VAL A 470 9.77 -5.46 6.39
CA VAL A 470 10.58 -6.57 5.83
C VAL A 470 12.06 -6.24 5.76
N CYS A 471 12.43 -4.98 5.51
CA CYS A 471 13.81 -4.53 5.36
C CYS A 471 14.40 -3.76 6.54
N GLY A 472 13.58 -3.40 7.53
CA GLY A 472 14.04 -2.89 8.81
C GLY A 472 14.32 -4.03 9.77
#